data_AF-A0A9D5SPP5-F1
#
_entry.id   AF-A0A9D5SPP5-F1
#
_cell.length_a   1.000
_cell.length_b   1.000
_cell.length_c   1.000
_cell.angle_alpha   90.00
_cell.angle_beta   90.00
_cell.angle_gamma   90.00
#
_symmetry.space_group_name_H-M   'P 1'
#
loop_
_entity.id
_entity.type
_entity.pdbx_description
1 polymer ?
#
loop_
_entity_poly.entity_id
_entity_poly.type
_entity_poly.pdbx_seq_one_letter_code
_entity_poly.pdbx_strand_id
1 'polypeptide(L)' 'MYKIISIEFKSGLFGTNIQKLDDRMTEILNSYEKQGWELVTFTEMDTARKGYTYKFVFKAKK' A
#
# COMPACT_ATOMS: atom_id res chain seq x y z
N MET A 1 -2.18 20.74 -12.08
CA MET A 1 -2.49 19.29 -12.13
C MET A 1 -1.68 18.59 -11.05
N TYR A 2 -2.30 17.79 -10.19
CA TYR A 2 -1.59 16.98 -9.18
C TYR A 2 -1.20 15.64 -9.80
N LYS A 3 0.04 15.20 -9.64
CA LYS A 3 0.43 13.83 -9.99
C LYS A 3 -0.12 12.89 -8.92
N ILE A 4 -0.86 11.88 -9.35
CA ILE A 4 -1.44 10.84 -8.50
C ILE A 4 -0.84 9.51 -8.92
N ILE A 5 -0.42 8.71 -7.95
CA ILE A 5 0.04 7.33 -8.17
C ILE A 5 -0.83 6.37 -7.36
N SER A 6 -1.18 5.23 -7.96
CA SER A 6 -1.94 4.17 -7.31
C SER A 6 -1.09 2.91 -7.31
N ILE A 7 -0.88 2.32 -6.13
CA ILE A 7 -0.12 1.09 -5.95
C ILE A 7 -1.06 0.03 -5.38
N GLU A 8 -1.10 -1.14 -6.01
CA GLU A 8 -1.92 -2.26 -5.58
C GLU A 8 -1.02 -3.47 -5.28
N PHE A 9 -1.13 -4.01 -4.06
CA PHE A 9 -0.45 -5.22 -3.62
C PHE A 9 -1.47 -6.34 -3.41
N LYS A 10 -1.17 -7.51 -3.95
CA LYS A 10 -1.94 -8.74 -3.74
C LYS A 10 -1.03 -9.75 -3.05
N SER A 11 -1.31 -10.09 -1.80
CA SER A 11 -0.63 -11.22 -1.16
C SER A 11 -1.20 -12.50 -1.76
N GLY A 12 -0.33 -13.39 -2.25
CA GLY A 12 -0.77 -14.69 -2.77
C GLY A 12 -1.47 -15.54 -1.70
N LEU A 13 -2.18 -16.57 -2.17
CA LEU A 13 -2.87 -17.57 -1.36
C LEU A 13 -1.89 -18.31 -0.43
N PHE A 14 -2.19 -18.28 0.87
CA PHE A 14 -1.53 -18.99 1.99
C PHE A 14 -0.14 -18.48 2.43
N GLY A 15 -0.08 -18.05 3.69
CA GLY A 15 1.16 -18.04 4.48
C GLY A 15 2.02 -16.79 4.39
N THR A 16 1.55 -15.69 3.77
CA THR A 16 2.25 -14.41 3.94
C THR A 16 2.03 -13.96 5.38
N ASN A 17 3.07 -14.06 6.20
CA ASN A 17 3.05 -13.60 7.58
C ASN A 17 2.59 -12.13 7.59
N ILE A 18 1.39 -11.87 8.12
CA ILE A 18 0.74 -10.55 8.10
C ILE A 18 1.68 -9.49 8.68
N GLN A 19 2.47 -9.85 9.70
CA GLN A 19 3.50 -9.00 10.26
C GLN A 19 4.52 -8.51 9.22
N LYS A 20 5.00 -9.41 8.35
CA LYS A 20 5.95 -9.06 7.28
C LYS A 20 5.31 -8.18 6.21
N LEU A 21 3.99 -8.30 6.04
CA LEU A 21 3.23 -7.49 5.12
C LEU A 21 3.11 -6.06 5.66
N ASP A 22 2.77 -5.92 6.94
CA ASP A 22 2.70 -4.63 7.64
C ASP A 22 4.05 -3.90 7.66
N ASP A 23 5.15 -4.63 7.92
CA ASP A 23 6.50 -4.07 7.89
C ASP A 23 6.84 -3.52 6.49
N ARG A 24 6.52 -4.28 5.44
CA ARG A 24 6.70 -3.84 4.05
C ARG A 24 5.83 -2.65 3.69
N MET A 25 4.57 -2.64 4.13
CA MET A 25 3.67 -1.51 3.88
C MET A 25 4.21 -0.24 4.55
N THR A 26 4.69 -0.35 5.78
CA THR A 26 5.32 0.75 6.52
C THR A 26 6.56 1.30 5.79
N GLU A 27 7.41 0.41 5.24
CA GLU A 27 8.58 0.83 4.46
C GLU A 27 8.19 1.61 3.19
N ILE A 28 7.17 1.14 2.46
CA ILE A 28 6.66 1.81 1.27
C ILE A 28 6.12 3.20 1.63
N LEU A 29 5.26 3.29 2.65
CA LEU A 29 4.69 4.56 3.10
C LEU A 29 5.79 5.56 3.47
N ASN A 30 6.77 5.14 4.27
CA ASN A 30 7.91 5.97 4.66
C ASN A 30 8.78 6.39 3.47
N SER A 31 8.98 5.50 2.49
CA SER A 31 9.76 5.80 1.29
C SER A 31 9.08 6.85 0.42
N TYR A 32 7.77 6.71 0.19
CA TYR A 32 6.99 7.67 -0.58
C TYR A 32 6.85 9.00 0.15
N GLU A 33 6.70 8.99 1.48
CA GLU A 33 6.70 10.21 2.29
C GLU A 33 8.00 11.00 2.15
N LYS A 34 9.16 10.32 2.23
CA LYS A 34 10.49 10.93 2.03
C LYS A 34 10.68 11.51 0.62
N GLN A 35 10.05 10.91 -0.38
CA GLN A 35 10.04 11.40 -1.76
C GLN A 35 9.08 12.58 -1.98
N GLY A 36 8.45 13.09 -0.92
CA GLY A 36 7.51 14.20 -1.00
C GLY A 36 6.14 13.77 -1.50
N TRP A 37 5.73 12.52 -1.29
CA TRP A 37 4.36 12.09 -1.55
C TRP A 37 3.57 12.03 -0.24
N GLU A 38 2.26 12.24 -0.34
CA GLU A 38 1.33 12.14 0.77
C GLU A 38 0.30 11.05 0.44
N LEU A 39 0.10 10.12 1.36
CA LEU A 39 -0.94 9.11 1.25
C LEU A 39 -2.31 9.79 1.37
N VAL A 40 -3.16 9.61 0.36
CA VAL A 40 -4.51 10.18 0.30
C VAL A 40 -5.55 9.14 0.68
N THR A 41 -5.35 7.90 0.24
CA THR A 41 -6.31 6.83 0.45
C THR A 41 -5.60 5.50 0.62
N PHE A 42 -6.05 4.75 1.60
CA PHE A 42 -5.67 3.37 1.84
C PHE A 42 -6.92 2.50 1.81
N THR A 43 -6.84 1.36 1.14
CA THR A 43 -7.92 0.37 1.13
C THR A 43 -7.33 -1.01 1.32
N GLU A 44 -7.80 -1.68 2.36
CA GLU A 44 -7.51 -3.08 2.64
C GLU A 44 -8.77 -3.90 2.32
N MET A 45 -8.59 -4.95 1.53
CA MET A 45 -9.63 -5.93 1.25
C MET A 45 -9.10 -7.31 1.62
N ASP A 46 -9.66 -7.88 2.68
CA ASP A 46 -9.50 -9.30 2.96
C ASP A 46 -10.39 -10.09 1.99
N THR A 47 -9.75 -10.85 1.12
CA THR A 47 -10.46 -11.86 0.36
C THR A 47 -10.14 -13.20 0.99
N ALA A 48 -11.05 -13.67 1.86
CA ALA A 48 -10.95 -14.92 2.63
C ALA A 48 -10.61 -16.19 1.81
N ARG A 49 -10.62 -16.11 0.47
CA ARG A 49 -10.22 -17.19 -0.46
C ARG A 49 -9.18 -16.78 -1.51
N LYS A 50 -8.65 -15.56 -1.49
CA LYS A 50 -7.71 -15.04 -2.51
C LYS A 50 -6.53 -14.24 -1.93
N GLY A 51 -6.43 -14.09 -0.61
CA GLY A 51 -5.36 -13.35 0.09
C GLY A 51 -5.77 -11.91 0.42
N TYR A 52 -4.81 -11.08 0.79
CA TYR A 52 -5.06 -9.68 1.10
C TYR A 52 -4.74 -8.78 -0.09
N THR A 53 -5.64 -7.85 -0.40
CA THR A 53 -5.39 -6.80 -1.39
C THR A 53 -5.29 -5.45 -0.69
N TYR A 54 -4.16 -4.76 -0.89
CA TYR A 54 -3.92 -3.42 -0.38
C TYR A 54 -3.80 -2.45 -1.53
N LYS A 55 -4.52 -1.34 -1.46
CA LYS A 55 -4.46 -0.26 -2.44
C LYS A 55 -4.07 1.05 -1.77
N PHE A 56 -3.07 1.71 -2.32
CA PHE A 56 -2.54 2.98 -1.85
C PHE A 56 -2.66 4.01 -2.95
N VAL A 57 -3.19 5.18 -2.61
CA VAL A 57 -3.23 6.33 -3.51
C VAL A 57 -2.42 7.44 -2.89
N PHE A 58 -1.40 7.91 -3.61
CA PHE A 58 -0.57 9.03 -3.16
C PHE A 58 -0.73 10.24 -4.08
N LYS A 59 -0.62 11.43 -3.50
CA LYS A 59 -0.49 12.71 -4.20
C LYS A 59 0.88 13.30 -3.94
N ALA A 60 1.46 14.00 -4.91
CA ALA A 60 2.69 14.75 -4.69
C ALA A 60 2.41 15.95 -3.74
N LYS A 61 3.27 16.14 -2.73
CA LYS A 61 3.38 17.37 -1.95
C LYS A 61 3.92 18.46 -2.90
N LYS A 62 3.34 19.66 -2.83
CA LYS A 62 3.72 20.79 -3.69
C LYS A 62 5.11 21.30 -3.38
#